data_AF-A0A1U9QRF3-F1
#
_entry.id   AF-A0A1U9QRF3-F1
#
_cell.length_a   1.000
_cell.length_b   1.000
_cell.length_c   1.000
_cell.angle_alpha   90.00
_cell.angle_beta   90.00
_cell.angle_gamma   90.00
#
_symmetry.space_group_name_H-M   'P 1'
#
loop_
_entity.id
_entity.type
_entity.pdbx_description
1 polymer ?
#
loop_
_entity_poly.entity_id
_entity_poly.type
_entity_poly.pdbx_seq_one_letter_code
_entity_poly.pdbx_strand_id
1 'polypeptide(L)'
;MGSEVAASALLAEDETALLRRALLEWGGPARCSDQLAVGMGFESERDLLDQCPRLRRALADDVPLAPVDWARMLLAVEIVFVSDLAGTGFEWSTTTGLSDESTIKALRSVQRKLGRTVRQYYGETPSDAPRP
;
A
#
# COMPACT_ATOMS: atom_id res chain seq x y z
N MET A 1 -20.39 -2.39 -4.09
CA MET A 1 -19.63 -1.23 -3.57
C MET A 1 -19.31 -1.49 -2.10
N GLY A 2 -18.05 -1.74 -1.76
CA GLY A 2 -17.63 -1.88 -0.37
C GLY A 2 -17.68 -0.52 0.33
N SER A 3 -18.10 -0.49 1.59
CA SER A 3 -18.11 0.73 2.40
C SER A 3 -16.68 1.19 2.70
N GLU A 4 -16.50 2.50 2.83
CA GLU A 4 -15.26 3.05 3.39
C GLU A 4 -15.05 2.55 4.82
N VAL A 5 -13.79 2.34 5.20
CA VAL A 5 -13.43 1.77 6.49
C VAL A 5 -12.12 2.36 7.00
N ALA A 6 -12.10 2.72 8.28
CA ALA A 6 -10.93 3.27 8.96
C ALA A 6 -9.87 2.18 9.23
N ALA A 7 -8.61 2.59 9.40
CA ALA A 7 -7.51 1.66 9.61
C ALA A 7 -7.65 0.93 10.94
N SER A 8 -8.01 1.64 12.01
CA SER A 8 -8.17 1.10 13.37
C SER A 8 -9.26 0.02 13.47
N ALA A 9 -10.23 0.01 12.54
CA ALA A 9 -11.28 -1.00 12.49
C ALA A 9 -10.80 -2.33 11.90
N LEU A 10 -9.67 -2.35 11.17
CA LEU A 10 -9.16 -3.53 10.46
C LEU A 10 -7.79 -3.97 10.94
N LEU A 11 -6.91 -3.03 11.27
CA LEU A 11 -5.48 -3.23 11.45
C LEU A 11 -5.06 -2.89 12.89
N ALA A 12 -4.02 -3.57 13.36
CA ALA A 12 -3.32 -3.19 14.58
C ALA A 12 -2.38 -1.99 14.31
N GLU A 13 -1.98 -1.31 15.38
CA GLU A 13 -1.16 -0.08 15.27
C GLU A 13 0.17 -0.33 14.56
N ASP A 14 0.82 -1.47 14.82
CA ASP A 14 2.08 -1.88 14.19
C ASP A 14 1.91 -2.16 12.69
N GLU A 15 0.79 -2.78 12.30
CA GLU A 15 0.43 -2.99 10.90
C GLU A 15 0.15 -1.67 10.17
N THR A 16 -0.56 -0.74 10.81
CA THR A 16 -0.76 0.62 10.27
C THR A 16 0.56 1.37 10.15
N ALA A 17 1.45 1.25 11.14
CA ALA A 17 2.77 1.84 11.12
C ALA A 17 3.63 1.28 9.98
N LEU A 18 3.57 -0.03 9.74
CA LEU A 18 4.21 -0.68 8.59
C LEU A 18 3.72 -0.09 7.27
N LEU A 19 2.40 0.00 7.06
CA LEU A 19 1.86 0.56 5.82
C LEU A 19 2.29 2.01 5.61
N ARG A 20 2.26 2.82 6.67
CA ARG A 20 2.74 4.20 6.62
C ARG A 20 4.22 4.27 6.26
N ARG A 21 5.07 3.42 6.88
CA ARG A 21 6.51 3.40 6.60
C ARG A 21 6.79 2.97 5.17
N ALA A 22 6.12 1.95 4.67
CA ALA A 22 6.27 1.45 3.30
C ALA A 22 5.92 2.52 2.26
N LEU A 23 4.80 3.23 2.42
CA LEU A 23 4.39 4.29 1.50
C LEU A 23 5.38 5.47 1.42
N LEU A 24 6.23 5.67 2.43
CA LEU A 24 7.26 6.72 2.40
C LEU A 24 8.39 6.37 1.45
N GLU A 25 8.67 5.09 1.24
CA GLU A 25 9.79 4.63 0.40
C GLU A 25 9.58 5.00 -1.07
N TRP A 26 8.32 5.11 -1.52
CA TRP A 26 7.98 5.62 -2.86
C TRP A 26 8.39 7.08 -3.08
N GLY A 27 8.43 7.89 -2.03
CA GLY A 27 8.98 9.25 -2.08
C GLY A 27 10.50 9.31 -1.88
N GLY A 28 11.17 8.16 -1.79
CA GLY A 28 12.57 8.00 -1.46
C GLY A 28 13.33 7.16 -2.49
N PRO A 29 13.99 6.05 -2.11
CA PRO A 29 14.87 5.30 -3.01
C PRO A 29 14.13 4.43 -4.04
N ALA A 30 12.84 4.11 -3.82
CA ALA A 30 12.07 3.32 -4.75
C ALA A 30 11.90 4.07 -6.09
N ARG A 31 11.92 3.33 -7.20
CA ARG A 31 11.75 3.90 -8.54
C ARG A 31 10.60 3.21 -9.25
N CYS A 32 9.50 3.94 -9.39
CA CYS A 32 8.32 3.47 -10.10
C CYS A 32 8.33 3.99 -11.54
N SER A 33 7.98 3.16 -12.51
CA SER A 33 7.62 3.64 -13.85
C SER A 33 6.13 3.92 -13.91
N ASP A 34 5.68 4.73 -14.88
CA ASP A 34 4.25 4.92 -15.13
C ASP A 34 3.49 3.59 -15.32
N GLN A 35 4.08 2.64 -16.03
CA GLN A 35 3.47 1.33 -16.26
C GLN A 35 3.26 0.55 -14.96
N LEU A 36 4.24 0.59 -14.06
CA LEU A 36 4.12 -0.06 -12.76
C LEU A 36 3.10 0.66 -11.87
N ALA A 37 3.10 1.99 -11.86
CA ALA A 37 2.12 2.78 -11.11
C ALA A 37 0.68 2.49 -11.58
N VAL A 38 0.46 2.42 -12.89
CA VAL A 38 -0.81 2.02 -13.49
C VAL A 38 -1.19 0.60 -13.09
N GLY A 39 -0.24 -0.35 -13.13
CA GLY A 39 -0.49 -1.72 -12.67
C GLY A 39 -0.88 -1.82 -11.18
N MET A 40 -0.43 -0.87 -10.35
CA MET A 40 -0.86 -0.74 -8.94
C MET A 40 -2.20 0.01 -8.79
N GLY A 41 -2.77 0.52 -9.87
CA GLY A 41 -4.05 1.22 -9.91
C GLY A 41 -3.98 2.74 -9.75
N PHE A 42 -2.79 3.35 -9.85
CA PHE A 42 -2.60 4.81 -9.92
C PHE A 42 -2.72 5.30 -11.37
N GLU A 43 -2.88 6.61 -11.57
CA GLU A 43 -3.00 7.17 -12.93
C GLU A 43 -1.64 7.32 -13.64
N SER A 44 -0.56 7.49 -12.87
CA SER A 44 0.83 7.66 -13.34
C SER A 44 1.81 7.52 -12.18
N GLU A 45 3.11 7.52 -12.45
CA GLU A 45 4.16 7.66 -11.42
C GLU A 45 3.92 8.92 -10.57
N ARG A 46 3.56 10.03 -11.22
CA ARG A 46 3.27 11.27 -10.51
C ARG A 46 2.07 11.14 -9.56
N ASP A 47 0.99 10.49 -10.02
CA ASP A 47 -0.18 10.23 -9.17
C ASP A 47 0.21 9.33 -7.98
N LEU A 48 1.01 8.27 -8.18
CA LEU A 48 1.55 7.48 -7.06
C LEU A 48 2.25 8.37 -6.02
N LEU A 49 3.14 9.26 -6.46
CA LEU A 49 3.89 10.16 -5.57
C LEU A 49 3.00 11.17 -4.85
N ASP A 50 1.92 11.62 -5.48
CA ASP A 50 0.94 12.53 -4.87
C ASP A 50 -0.01 11.78 -3.89
N GLN A 51 -0.39 10.55 -4.20
CA GLN A 51 -1.29 9.73 -3.37
C GLN A 51 -0.59 9.14 -2.14
N CYS A 52 0.68 8.75 -2.21
CA CYS A 52 1.38 8.12 -1.09
C CYS A 52 1.37 8.99 0.20
N PRO A 53 1.67 10.31 0.15
CA PRO A 53 1.51 11.21 1.29
C PRO A 53 0.06 11.33 1.77
N ARG A 54 -0.92 11.39 0.85
CA ARG A 54 -2.36 11.46 1.19
C ARG A 54 -2.80 10.22 1.97
N LEU A 55 -2.47 9.03 1.47
CA LEU A 55 -2.80 7.76 2.09
C LEU A 55 -2.08 7.59 3.43
N ARG A 56 -0.79 7.97 3.52
CA ARG A 56 -0.05 8.00 4.80
C ARG A 56 -0.74 8.86 5.84
N ARG A 57 -1.26 10.01 5.44
CA ARG A 57 -1.98 10.92 6.32
C ARG A 57 -3.34 10.35 6.72
N ALA A 58 -4.09 9.78 5.78
CA ALA A 58 -5.37 9.12 6.08
C ALA A 58 -5.21 7.99 7.10
N LEU A 59 -4.15 7.18 7.00
CA LEU A 59 -3.81 6.16 8.00
C LEU A 59 -3.45 6.76 9.37
N ALA A 60 -2.78 7.92 9.39
CA ALA A 60 -2.38 8.59 10.64
C ALA A 60 -3.57 9.24 11.36
N ASP A 61 -4.46 9.83 10.58
CA ASP A 61 -5.65 10.55 11.05
C ASP A 61 -6.87 9.61 11.20
N ASP A 62 -6.68 8.29 10.97
CA ASP A 62 -7.69 7.23 10.97
C ASP A 62 -8.94 7.55 10.13
N VAL A 63 -8.72 8.20 8.99
CA VAL A 63 -9.77 8.58 8.05
C VAL A 63 -10.27 7.32 7.32
N PRO A 64 -11.59 7.10 7.19
CA PRO A 64 -12.12 6.00 6.40
C PRO A 64 -11.62 6.04 4.95
N LEU A 65 -11.12 4.90 4.48
CA LEU A 65 -10.58 4.74 3.13
C LEU A 65 -11.50 3.86 2.28
N ALA A 66 -11.62 4.22 1.01
CA ALA A 66 -12.35 3.43 0.03
C ALA A 66 -11.64 2.10 -0.26
N PRO A 67 -12.37 1.04 -0.64
CA PRO A 67 -11.77 -0.25 -1.00
C PRO A 67 -10.67 -0.18 -2.07
N VAL A 68 -10.79 0.74 -3.04
CA VAL A 68 -9.78 0.94 -4.09
C VAL A 68 -8.46 1.48 -3.53
N ASP A 69 -8.54 2.38 -2.54
CA ASP A 69 -7.36 2.95 -1.90
C ASP A 69 -6.65 1.89 -1.04
N TRP A 70 -7.40 0.99 -0.41
CA TRP A 70 -6.83 -0.20 0.25
C TRP A 70 -6.12 -1.14 -0.73
N ALA A 71 -6.69 -1.38 -1.91
CA ALA A 71 -6.09 -2.24 -2.93
C ALA A 71 -4.80 -1.65 -3.50
N ARG A 72 -4.82 -0.36 -3.87
CA ARG A 72 -3.64 0.41 -4.32
C ARG A 72 -2.53 0.36 -3.30
N MET A 73 -2.87 0.63 -2.05
CA MET A 73 -1.91 0.64 -0.94
C MET A 73 -1.30 -0.74 -0.73
N LEU A 74 -2.11 -1.80 -0.75
CA LEU A 74 -1.61 -3.15 -0.55
C LEU A 74 -0.59 -3.55 -1.62
N LEU A 75 -0.90 -3.31 -2.90
CA LEU A 75 0.05 -3.57 -4.00
C LEU A 75 1.32 -2.73 -3.88
N ALA A 76 1.17 -1.44 -3.57
CA ALA A 76 2.31 -0.54 -3.39
C ALA A 76 3.24 -0.98 -2.25
N VAL A 77 2.68 -1.47 -1.14
CA VAL A 77 3.47 -2.01 -0.02
C VAL A 77 4.15 -3.33 -0.37
N GLU A 78 3.44 -4.24 -1.05
CA GLU A 78 3.99 -5.52 -1.47
C GLU A 78 5.20 -5.34 -2.41
N ILE A 79 5.06 -4.45 -3.40
CA ILE A 79 6.12 -4.19 -4.37
C ILE A 79 7.30 -3.48 -3.72
N VAL A 80 7.07 -2.42 -2.93
CA VAL A 80 8.17 -1.63 -2.36
C VAL A 80 8.99 -2.44 -1.36
N PHE A 81 8.35 -3.36 -0.63
CA PHE A 81 9.02 -4.23 0.32
C PHE A 81 9.81 -5.34 -0.38
N VAL A 82 9.24 -6.01 -1.39
CA VAL A 82 9.84 -7.25 -1.92
C VAL A 82 10.77 -7.01 -3.11
N SER A 83 10.58 -5.92 -3.86
CA SER A 83 11.31 -5.70 -5.11
C SER A 83 12.59 -4.89 -4.91
N ASP A 84 13.72 -5.40 -5.41
CA ASP A 84 14.95 -4.62 -5.58
C ASP A 84 14.96 -3.83 -6.90
N LEU A 85 14.13 -4.24 -7.86
CA LEU A 85 14.09 -3.65 -9.19
C LEU A 85 13.31 -2.32 -9.19
N ALA A 86 12.21 -2.27 -8.43
CA ALA A 86 11.34 -1.11 -8.35
C ALA A 86 11.20 -0.55 -6.93
N GLY A 87 11.36 -1.41 -5.92
CA GLY A 87 11.19 -1.06 -4.52
C GLY A 87 12.53 -0.81 -3.82
N THR A 88 12.54 -1.10 -2.53
CA THR A 88 13.69 -0.93 -1.65
C THR A 88 14.02 -2.23 -0.92
N GLY A 89 13.78 -3.41 -1.53
CA GLY A 89 13.89 -4.70 -0.82
C GLY A 89 15.24 -4.91 -0.13
N PHE A 90 16.33 -4.73 -0.87
CA PHE A 90 17.70 -4.88 -0.40
C PHE A 90 18.03 -3.86 0.71
N GLU A 91 17.51 -2.65 0.57
CA GLU A 91 17.76 -1.55 1.52
C GLU A 91 16.73 -1.50 2.65
N TRP A 92 15.71 -2.36 2.65
CA TRP A 92 14.52 -2.24 3.48
C TRP A 92 14.86 -2.14 4.97
N SER A 93 15.69 -3.05 5.45
CA SER A 93 16.13 -3.03 6.85
C SER A 93 16.96 -1.79 7.21
N THR A 94 17.69 -1.23 6.25
CA THR A 94 18.52 -0.04 6.44
C THR A 94 17.68 1.23 6.44
N THR A 95 16.74 1.36 5.51
CA THR A 95 15.92 2.57 5.38
C THR A 95 14.79 2.59 6.40
N THR A 96 14.20 1.44 6.72
CA THR A 96 13.03 1.34 7.61
C THR A 96 13.34 0.94 9.04
N GLY A 97 14.48 0.26 9.28
CA GLY A 97 14.78 -0.39 10.55
C GLY A 97 13.98 -1.67 10.82
N LEU A 98 13.15 -2.12 9.87
CA LEU A 98 12.33 -3.32 9.99
C LEU A 98 13.03 -4.52 9.34
N SER A 99 13.02 -5.68 10.01
CA SER A 99 13.57 -6.90 9.41
C SER A 99 12.60 -7.49 8.38
N ASP A 100 13.13 -8.17 7.37
CA ASP A 100 12.32 -8.90 6.38
C ASP A 100 11.37 -9.90 7.05
N GLU A 101 11.86 -10.65 8.04
CA GLU A 101 11.07 -11.66 8.76
C GLU A 101 9.87 -11.04 9.49
N SER A 102 10.08 -9.92 10.19
CA SER A 102 8.99 -9.24 10.89
C SER A 102 8.02 -8.60 9.89
N THR A 103 8.56 -8.00 8.84
CA THR A 103 7.80 -7.32 7.79
C THR A 103 6.90 -8.30 7.04
N ILE A 104 7.42 -9.46 6.60
CA ILE A 104 6.61 -10.43 5.87
C ILE A 104 5.49 -11.04 6.75
N LYS A 105 5.74 -11.26 8.05
CA LYS A 105 4.72 -11.74 8.99
C LYS A 105 3.60 -10.71 9.16
N ALA A 106 3.94 -9.44 9.35
CA ALA A 106 2.98 -8.35 9.45
C ALA A 106 2.20 -8.16 8.15
N LEU A 107 2.87 -8.17 6.99
CA LEU A 107 2.24 -8.04 5.68
C LEU A 107 1.23 -9.18 5.41
N ARG A 108 1.57 -10.43 5.77
CA ARG A 108 0.64 -11.56 5.68
C ARG A 108 -0.56 -11.43 6.62
N SER A 109 -0.40 -10.74 7.75
CA SER A 109 -1.52 -10.39 8.63
C SER A 109 -2.43 -9.34 8.00
N VAL A 110 -1.84 -8.25 7.48
CA VAL A 110 -2.55 -7.19 6.75
C VAL A 110 -3.36 -7.76 5.59
N GLN A 111 -2.74 -8.58 4.73
CA GLN A 111 -3.42 -9.23 3.58
C GLN A 111 -4.65 -10.02 4.01
N ARG A 112 -4.57 -10.78 5.12
CA ARG A 112 -5.71 -11.54 5.65
C ARG A 112 -6.82 -10.63 6.16
N LYS A 113 -6.48 -9.55 6.87
CA LYS A 113 -7.42 -8.58 7.44
C LYS A 113 -8.12 -7.76 6.36
N LEU A 114 -7.38 -7.31 5.35
CA LEU A 114 -7.91 -6.57 4.21
C LEU A 114 -8.64 -7.45 3.20
N GLY A 115 -8.45 -8.77 3.23
CA GLY A 115 -8.91 -9.68 2.19
C GLY A 115 -10.40 -9.57 1.83
N ARG A 116 -11.29 -9.20 2.77
CA ARG A 116 -12.70 -8.92 2.45
C ARG A 116 -12.90 -7.58 1.76
N THR A 117 -12.19 -6.55 2.19
CA THR A 117 -12.23 -5.18 1.64
C THR A 117 -11.74 -5.15 0.20
N VAL A 118 -10.65 -5.86 -0.10
CA VAL A 118 -9.99 -5.79 -1.42
C VAL A 118 -10.38 -6.93 -2.37
N ARG A 119 -11.23 -7.86 -1.96
CA ARG A 119 -11.55 -9.09 -2.72
C ARG A 119 -11.96 -8.84 -4.18
N GLN A 120 -12.70 -7.77 -4.42
CA GLN A 120 -13.21 -7.42 -5.75
C GLN A 120 -12.11 -7.01 -6.75
N TYR A 121 -10.89 -6.76 -6.27
CA TYR A 121 -9.73 -6.35 -7.07
C TYR A 121 -8.73 -7.50 -7.32
N TYR A 122 -9.03 -8.72 -6.86
CA TYR A 122 -8.10 -9.84 -7.05
C TYR A 122 -8.02 -10.24 -8.52
N GLY A 123 -6.82 -10.12 -9.10
CA GLY A 123 -6.57 -10.41 -10.52
C GLY A 123 -6.98 -9.28 -11.47
N GLU A 124 -7.46 -8.16 -10.94
CA GLU A 124 -7.90 -6.99 -11.70
C GLU A 124 -7.09 -5.75 -11.30
N THR A 125 -6.95 -4.79 -12.19
CA THR A 125 -6.28 -3.53 -11.84
C THR A 125 -7.21 -2.70 -10.94
N PRO A 126 -6.74 -2.11 -9.82
CA PRO A 126 -7.62 -1.28 -9.00
C PRO A 126 -8.18 -0.04 -9.72
N SER A 127 -7.54 0.39 -10.82
CA SER A 127 -8.05 1.44 -11.72
C SER A 127 -9.33 1.06 -12.46
N ASP A 128 -9.62 -0.24 -12.59
CA ASP A 128 -10.72 -0.77 -13.39
C ASP A 128 -12.03 -0.89 -12.58
N ALA A 129 -12.04 -0.48 -11.30
CA ALA A 129 -13.31 -0.36 -10.58
C ALA A 129 -14.19 0.72 -11.21
N PRO A 130 -15.49 0.43 -11.42
CA PRO A 130 -16.40 1.41 -11.98
C PRO A 130 -16.43 2.65 -11.08
N ARG A 131 -16.12 3.83 -11.66
CA ARG A 131 -16.43 5.11 -11.03
C ARG A 131 -17.93 5.17 -10.74
N PRO A 132 -18.33 5.86 -9.64
CA PRO A 132 -19.74 6.03 -9.30
C PRO A 132 -20.55 6.64 -10.44
#